data_AF-A0A933IXU5-F1
#
_entry.id   AF-A0A933IXU5-F1
#
_cell.length_a   1.000
_cell.length_b   1.000
_cell.length_c   1.000
_cell.angle_alpha   90.00
_cell.angle_beta   90.00
_cell.angle_gamma   90.00
#
_symmetry.space_group_name_H-M   'P 1'
#
loop_
_entity.id
_entity.type
_entity.pdbx_description
1 polymer ?
#
loop_
_entity_poly.entity_id
_entity_poly.type
_entity_poly.pdbx_seq_one_letter_code
_entity_poly.pdbx_strand_id
1 'polypeptide(L)' 'MKSAPRRRSFGQFLTNLDAPYPLPTKIKMLIRNLTRRVLRAQTCCGHDGEPGC' A
#
# COMPACT_ATOMS: atom_id res chain seq x y z
N MET A 1 -12.57 10.93 15.15
CA MET A 1 -11.61 11.56 14.20
C MET A 1 -11.68 10.82 12.88
N LYS A 2 -12.39 11.36 11.87
CA LYS A 2 -12.38 10.80 10.51
C LYS A 2 -11.15 11.34 9.81
N SER A 3 -10.16 10.48 9.58
CA SER A 3 -8.94 10.84 8.85
C SER A 3 -9.30 11.45 7.50
N ALA A 4 -8.84 12.67 7.22
CA ALA A 4 -8.96 13.31 5.92
C ALA A 4 -8.49 12.34 4.82
N PRO A 5 -9.07 12.38 3.60
CA PRO A 5 -8.60 11.53 2.51
C PRO A 5 -7.14 11.90 2.21
N ARG A 6 -6.20 11.10 2.73
CA ARG A 6 -4.77 11.25 2.46
C ARG A 6 -4.61 11.09 0.96
N ARG A 7 -4.32 12.19 0.25
CA ARG A 7 -3.85 12.13 -1.14
C ARG A 7 -2.56 11.34 -1.14
N ARG A 8 -2.67 10.04 -1.41
CA ARG A 8 -1.52 9.16 -1.61
C ARG A 8 -0.76 9.66 -2.82
N SER A 9 0.44 10.17 -2.58
CA SER A 9 1.37 10.55 -3.64
C SER A 9 2.11 9.30 -4.13
N PHE A 10 2.62 9.35 -5.35
CA PHE A 10 3.50 8.31 -5.87
C PHE A 10 4.74 8.09 -4.98
N GLY A 11 5.20 9.15 -4.27
CA GLY A 11 6.29 9.07 -3.30
C GLY A 11 5.98 8.18 -2.09
N GLN A 12 4.73 8.16 -1.59
CA GLN A 12 4.36 7.26 -0.49
C GLN A 12 4.40 5.79 -0.90
N PHE A 13 3.98 5.48 -2.13
CA PHE A 13 4.08 4.14 -2.68
C PHE A 13 5.54 3.66 -2.73
N LEU A 14 6.46 4.52 -3.21
CA LEU A 14 7.88 4.19 -3.24
C LEU A 14 8.49 4.04 -1.84
N THR A 15 8.09 4.90 -0.89
CA THR A 15 8.53 4.82 0.51
C THR A 15 8.08 3.51 1.16
N ASN A 16 6.83 3.12 0.96
CA ASN A 16 6.30 1.86 1.50
C ASN A 16 6.89 0.64 0.79
N LEU A 17 7.23 0.79 -0.50
CA LEU A 17 7.95 -0.23 -1.23
C LEU A 17 9.39 -0.40 -0.72
N ASP A 18 9.99 0.59 -0.08
CA ASP A 18 11.32 0.47 0.52
C ASP A 18 11.31 -0.15 1.93
N ALA A 19 10.13 -0.47 2.46
CA ALA A 19 10.02 -1.03 3.80
C ALA A 19 10.84 -2.34 3.98
N PRO A 20 11.45 -2.53 5.16
CA PRO A 20 12.40 -3.62 5.44
C PRO A 20 11.68 -4.95 5.71
N TYR A 21 11.01 -5.47 4.69
CA TYR A 21 10.39 -6.79 4.74
C TYR A 21 11.27 -7.83 4.05
N PRO A 22 11.30 -9.09 4.55
CA PRO A 22 11.83 -10.21 3.79
C PRO A 22 11.16 -10.29 2.42
N LEU A 23 11.95 -10.54 1.37
CA LEU A 23 11.49 -10.55 -0.04
C LEU A 23 10.16 -11.30 -0.27
N PRO A 24 9.96 -12.54 0.23
CA PRO A 24 8.69 -13.25 0.01
C PRO A 24 7.49 -12.56 0.68
N THR A 25 7.68 -12.00 1.88
CA THR A 25 6.65 -11.22 2.58
C THR A 25 6.31 -9.95 1.81
N LYS A 26 7.34 -9.29 1.28
CA LYS A 26 7.24 -8.05 0.49
C LYS A 26 6.40 -8.27 -0.77
N ILE A 27 6.68 -9.33 -1.52
CA ILE A 27 5.93 -9.72 -2.72
C ILE A 27 4.47 -10.05 -2.36
N LYS A 28 4.25 -10.82 -1.29
CA LYS A 28 2.90 -11.18 -0.84
C LYS A 28 2.07 -9.93 -0.50
N MET A 29 2.65 -8.98 0.23
CA MET A 29 1.99 -7.71 0.58
C MET A 29 1.71 -6.86 -0.66
N LEU A 30 2.71 -6.72 -1.56
CA LEU A 30 2.59 -5.99 -2.81
C LEU A 30 1.43 -6.51 -3.65
N ILE A 31 1.37 -7.82 -3.90
CA ILE A 31 0.30 -8.46 -4.67
C ILE A 31 -1.04 -8.24 -3.98
N ARG A 32 -1.14 -8.49 -2.67
CA ARG A 32 -2.38 -8.32 -1.91
C ARG A 32 -2.93 -6.90 -2.02
N ASN A 33 -2.08 -5.90 -1.86
CA ASN A 33 -2.48 -4.50 -1.83
C ASN A 33 -2.80 -3.96 -3.22
N LEU A 34 -2.03 -4.37 -4.25
CA LEU A 34 -2.35 -4.07 -5.66
C LEU A 34 -3.68 -4.70 -6.08
N THR A 35 -3.93 -5.97 -5.73
CA THR A 35 -5.19 -6.65 -6.04
C THR A 35 -6.37 -5.95 -5.35
N ARG A 36 -6.23 -5.54 -4.08
CA ARG A 36 -7.26 -4.75 -3.39
C ARG A 36 -7.51 -3.41 -4.07
N ARG A 37 -6.47 -2.75 -4.56
CA ARG A 37 -6.58 -1.48 -5.28
C ARG A 37 -7.36 -1.62 -6.58
N VAL A 38 -7.07 -2.66 -7.36
CA VAL A 38 -7.78 -2.97 -8.60
C VAL A 38 -9.24 -3.34 -8.32
N LEU A 39 -9.48 -4.28 -7.40
CA LEU A 39 -10.83 -4.78 -7.12
C LEU A 39 -11.75 -3.74 -6.47
N ARG A 40 -11.21 -2.86 -5.63
CA ARG A 40 -12.01 -1.85 -4.89
C ARG A 40 -11.98 -0.47 -5.55
N ALA A 41 -11.19 -0.29 -6.62
CA ALA A 41 -10.87 1.02 -7.18
C ALA A 41 -10.39 2.05 -6.12
N GLN A 42 -9.79 1.57 -5.04
CA GLN A 42 -9.33 2.38 -3.90
C GLN A 42 -7.81 2.41 -3.87
N THR A 43 -7.21 3.54 -3.56
CA THR A 43 -5.74 3.67 -3.56
C THR A 43 -5.06 2.81 -2.50
N CYS A 44 -5.65 2.67 -1.31
CA CYS A 44 -5.38 1.58 -0.37
C CYS A 44 -6.36 1.57 0.81
N CYS A 45 -6.49 0.45 1.53
CA CYS A 45 -7.49 0.28 2.60
C CYS A 45 -6.90 -0.42 3.83
N GLY A 46 -6.61 0.36 4.88
CA GLY A 46 -6.28 -0.14 6.23
C GLY A 46 -4.85 -0.68 6.44
N HIS A 47 -3.95 -0.50 5.47
CA HIS A 47 -2.59 -1.07 5.46
C HIS A 47 -1.53 -0.02 5.13
N ASP A 48 -1.69 1.20 5.63
CA ASP A 48 -0.73 2.27 5.36
C ASP A 48 0.68 1.91 5.85
N GLY A 49 1.68 2.07 4.98
CA GLY A 49 3.06 1.67 5.27
C GLY A 49 3.45 0.31 4.68
N GLU A 50 2.49 -0.51 4.24
CA GLU A 50 2.80 -1.79 3.59
C GLU A 50 3.16 -1.64 2.10
N PRO A 51 3.98 -2.56 1.55
CA PRO A 51 4.27 -2.60 0.12
C PRO A 51 2.99 -2.67 -0.73
N GLY A 52 2.92 -1.88 -1.79
CA GLY A 52 1.75 -1.82 -2.68
C GLY A 52 0.62 -0.92 -2.18
N CYS A 53 0.82 -0.32 -1.01
CA CYS A 53 0.01 0.69 -0.36
C CYS A 53 0.85 1.98 -0.27
#